data_AF-A0A960W9J9-F1
#
_entry.id   AF-A0A960W9J9-F1
#
_cell.length_a   1.000
_cell.length_b   1.000
_cell.length_c   1.000
_cell.angle_alpha   90.00
_cell.angle_beta   90.00
_cell.angle_gamma   90.00
#
_symmetry.space_group_name_H-M   'P 1'
#
loop_
_entity.id
_entity.type
_entity.pdbx_description
1 polymer ?
#
loop_
_entity_poly.entity_id
_entity_poly.type
_entity_poly.pdbx_seq_one_letter_code
_entity_poly.pdbx_strand_id
1 'polypeptide(L)'
;MKSWRANHVLYGIVIGVISGVVCGCIFGEKMQVVEWLGTIFLNALKMAVIPLIFSSIVTGICQLGDIRKIGATGLKTVSYYFVTTGIAVLLGMVLVTVIKPGIGVEISS
;
A
#
# COMPACT_ATOMS: atom_id res chain seq x y z
N MET A 1 2.67 -29.26 -1.09
CA MET A 1 2.10 -28.88 0.22
C MET A 1 2.26 -27.37 0.47
N LYS A 2 1.43 -26.46 -0.09
CA LYS A 2 1.55 -25.01 0.27
C LYS A 2 0.37 -24.08 -0.08
N SER A 3 -0.75 -24.53 -0.63
CA SER A 3 -1.88 -23.64 -0.95
C SER A 3 -2.80 -23.33 0.23
N TRP A 4 -2.80 -24.15 1.28
CA TRP A 4 -3.76 -24.07 2.40
C TRP A 4 -3.54 -22.86 3.35
N ARG A 5 -2.30 -22.35 3.48
CA ARG A 5 -1.99 -21.18 4.33
C ARG A 5 -2.27 -19.84 3.67
N ALA A 6 -2.29 -19.77 2.33
CA ALA A 6 -2.47 -18.50 1.61
C ALA A 6 -3.90 -17.97 1.77
N ASN A 7 -4.90 -18.85 1.69
CA ASN A 7 -6.30 -18.46 1.81
C ASN A 7 -6.64 -17.99 3.23
N HIS A 8 -5.97 -18.52 4.27
CA HIS A 8 -6.23 -18.14 5.66
C HIS A 8 -5.94 -16.66 5.94
N VAL A 9 -4.88 -16.09 5.34
CA VAL A 9 -4.55 -14.67 5.50
C VAL A 9 -5.60 -13.79 4.81
N LEU A 10 -6.03 -14.18 3.62
CA LEU A 10 -7.01 -13.44 2.85
C LEU A 10 -8.37 -13.44 3.56
N TYR A 11 -8.83 -14.59 4.05
CA TYR A 11 -10.03 -14.67 4.89
C TYR A 11 -9.88 -13.86 6.18
N GLY A 12 -8.71 -13.90 6.83
CA GLY A 12 -8.44 -13.12 8.04
C GLY A 12 -8.54 -11.60 7.83
N ILE A 13 -8.00 -11.08 6.72
CA ILE A 13 -8.09 -9.64 6.39
C ILE A 13 -9.54 -9.25 6.11
N VAL A 14 -10.26 -10.04 5.31
CA VAL A 14 -11.66 -9.74 4.96
C VAL A 14 -12.54 -9.74 6.20
N ILE A 15 -12.42 -10.78 7.04
CA ILE A 15 -13.18 -10.88 8.30
C ILE A 15 -12.80 -9.74 9.25
N GLY A 16 -11.50 -9.40 9.35
CA GLY A 16 -11.01 -8.31 10.20
C GLY A 16 -11.51 -6.92 9.77
N VAL A 17 -11.58 -6.65 8.47
CA VAL A 17 -12.14 -5.39 7.95
C VAL A 17 -13.64 -5.32 8.22
N ILE A 18 -14.38 -6.40 7.93
CA ILE A 18 -15.84 -6.43 8.16
C ILE A 18 -16.14 -6.27 9.65
N SER A 19 -15.48 -7.02 10.52
CA SER A 19 -15.70 -6.92 11.97
C SER A 19 -15.27 -5.56 12.53
N GLY A 20 -14.17 -4.98 12.03
CA GLY A 20 -13.73 -3.64 12.41
C GLY A 20 -14.76 -2.55 12.06
N VAL A 21 -15.34 -2.60 10.85
CA VAL A 21 -16.38 -1.66 10.40
C VAL A 21 -17.66 -1.83 11.23
N VAL A 22 -18.11 -3.07 11.45
CA VAL A 22 -19.33 -3.36 12.23
C VAL A 22 -19.17 -2.87 13.68
N CYS A 23 -18.05 -3.18 14.34
CA CYS A 23 -17.76 -2.71 15.69
C CYS A 23 -17.66 -1.18 15.75
N GLY A 24 -17.05 -0.54 14.76
CA GLY A 24 -16.97 0.93 14.66
C GLY A 24 -18.34 1.60 14.53
N CYS A 25 -19.26 1.04 13.74
CA CYS A 25 -20.63 1.56 13.61
C CYS A 25 -21.47 1.41 14.88
N ILE A 26 -21.25 0.35 15.68
CA ILE A 26 -22.06 0.07 16.89
C ILE A 26 -21.54 0.84 18.12
N PHE A 27 -20.23 0.92 18.30
CA PHE A 27 -19.61 1.46 19.52
C PHE A 27 -19.09 2.90 19.39
N GLY A 28 -18.99 3.45 18.17
CA GLY A 28 -18.62 4.85 17.93
C GLY A 28 -17.32 5.26 18.64
N GLU A 29 -17.37 6.36 19.39
CA GLU A 29 -16.21 6.94 20.12
C GLU A 29 -15.54 5.96 21.09
N LYS A 30 -16.25 4.99 21.67
CA LYS A 30 -15.64 4.00 22.58
C LYS A 30 -14.64 3.08 21.89
N MET A 31 -14.65 3.02 20.56
CA MET A 31 -13.72 2.22 19.76
C MET A 31 -12.31 2.82 19.69
N GLN A 32 -12.13 4.11 20.02
CA GLN A 32 -10.80 4.75 20.06
C GLN A 32 -9.83 4.06 21.02
N VAL A 33 -10.33 3.33 22.02
CA VAL A 33 -9.52 2.51 22.93
C VAL A 33 -8.76 1.40 22.20
N VAL A 34 -9.13 1.03 20.97
CA VAL A 34 -8.43 0.01 20.16
C VAL A 34 -7.42 0.65 19.19
N GLU A 35 -7.41 1.97 19.04
CA GLU A 35 -6.56 2.69 18.08
C GLU A 35 -5.06 2.40 18.28
N TRP A 36 -4.61 2.29 19.53
CA TRP A 36 -3.21 1.98 19.86
C TRP A 36 -2.72 0.69 19.19
N LEU A 37 -3.59 -0.32 19.04
CA LEU A 37 -3.25 -1.57 18.38
C LEU A 37 -3.01 -1.35 16.88
N GLY A 38 -3.86 -0.55 16.24
CA GLY A 38 -3.70 -0.14 14.84
C GLY A 38 -2.42 0.66 14.63
N THR A 39 -2.11 1.58 15.54
CA THR A 39 -0.88 2.40 15.50
C THR A 39 0.37 1.54 15.62
N ILE A 40 0.42 0.59 16.57
CA ILE A 40 1.56 -0.35 16.68
C ILE A 40 1.70 -1.18 15.41
N PHE A 41 0.59 -1.67 14.85
CA PHE A 41 0.59 -2.45 13.61
C PHE A 41 1.15 -1.64 12.42
N LEU A 42 0.66 -0.41 12.22
CA LEU A 42 1.15 0.48 11.16
C LEU A 42 2.61 0.86 11.36
N ASN A 43 3.05 1.09 12.60
CA ASN A 43 4.44 1.39 12.92
C ASN A 43 5.36 0.19 12.61
N ALA A 44 4.92 -1.03 12.93
CA ALA A 44 5.65 -2.25 12.58
C ALA A 44 5.78 -2.43 11.05
N LEU A 45 4.71 -2.18 10.29
CA LEU A 45 4.77 -2.19 8.82
C LEU A 45 5.74 -1.13 8.29
N LYS A 46 5.63 0.12 8.74
CA LYS A 46 6.52 1.22 8.32
C LYS A 46 7.98 0.93 8.62
N MET A 47 8.29 0.33 9.77
CA MET A 47 9.64 -0.08 10.16
C MET A 47 10.23 -1.12 9.19
N ALA A 48 9.42 -2.06 8.71
CA ALA A 48 9.85 -3.08 7.77
C ALA A 48 9.97 -2.55 6.32
N VAL A 49 9.12 -1.61 5.92
CA VAL A 49 9.02 -1.11 4.54
C VAL A 49 10.34 -0.47 4.07
N ILE A 50 10.94 0.42 4.87
CA ILE A 50 12.17 1.15 4.48
C ILE A 50 13.34 0.20 4.16
N PRO A 51 13.78 -0.70 5.07
CA PRO A 51 14.89 -1.60 4.80
C PRO A 51 14.58 -2.61 3.68
N LEU A 52 13.31 -3.03 3.55
CA LEU A 52 12.89 -3.96 2.51
C LEU A 52 12.97 -3.33 1.12
N ILE A 53 12.52 -2.08 0.96
CA ILE A 53 12.64 -1.35 -0.32
C ILE A 53 14.11 -1.20 -0.70
N PHE A 54 14.97 -0.79 0.24
CA PHE A 54 16.40 -0.63 -0.02
C PHE A 54 17.04 -1.95 -0.48
N SER A 55 16.84 -3.03 0.27
CA SER A 55 17.36 -4.36 -0.07
C SER A 55 16.83 -4.85 -1.41
N SER A 56 15.54 -4.65 -1.70
CA SER A 56 14.92 -5.04 -2.97
C SER A 56 15.49 -4.28 -4.16
N ILE A 57 15.77 -2.98 -4.02
CA ILE A 57 16.36 -2.17 -5.10
C ILE A 57 17.83 -2.59 -5.32
N VAL A 58 18.62 -2.73 -4.26
CA VAL A 58 20.04 -3.12 -4.35
C VAL A 58 20.18 -4.50 -4.99
N THR A 59 19.46 -5.50 -4.47
CA THR A 59 19.49 -6.87 -5.03
C THR A 59 18.96 -6.91 -6.46
N GLY A 60 17.93 -6.11 -6.78
CA GLY A 60 17.42 -5.96 -8.14
C GLY A 60 18.47 -5.40 -9.10
N ILE A 61 19.23 -4.38 -8.68
CA ILE A 61 20.31 -3.80 -9.50
C ILE A 61 21.50 -4.77 -9.64
N CYS A 62 21.87 -5.48 -8.57
CA CYS A 62 22.94 -6.48 -8.62
C CYS A 62 22.64 -7.64 -9.58
N GLN A 63 21.37 -8.06 -9.72
CA GLN A 63 20.97 -9.10 -10.67
C GLN A 63 21.08 -8.65 -12.14
N LEU A 64 21.05 -7.35 -12.41
CA LEU A 64 21.15 -6.80 -13.76
C LEU A 64 22.58 -6.88 -14.31
N GLY A 65 23.60 -7.04 -13.46
CA GLY A 65 24.98 -7.37 -13.81
C GLY A 65 25.67 -6.37 -14.74
N ASP A 66 25.41 -6.46 -16.04
CA ASP A 66 26.01 -5.63 -17.08
C ASP A 66 24.95 -4.66 -17.64
N ILE A 67 24.86 -3.47 -17.05
CA ILE A 67 23.84 -2.45 -17.39
C ILE A 67 23.87 -2.03 -18.87
N ARG A 68 25.01 -2.27 -19.55
CA ARG A 68 25.17 -2.02 -21.00
C ARG A 68 24.42 -3.03 -21.87
N LYS A 69 24.29 -4.30 -21.46
CA LYS A 69 23.50 -5.31 -22.18
C LYS A 69 22.00 -5.06 -22.09
N ILE A 70 21.58 -4.30 -21.07
CA ILE A 70 20.19 -3.95 -20.79
C ILE A 70 19.85 -2.54 -21.31
N GLY A 71 20.83 -1.77 -21.79
CA GLY A 71 20.71 -0.32 -22.03
C GLY A 71 19.49 0.12 -22.85
N ALA A 72 19.22 -0.50 -24.01
CA ALA A 72 18.10 -0.08 -24.86
C ALA A 72 16.74 -0.62 -24.37
N THR A 73 16.68 -1.87 -23.94
CA THR A 73 15.43 -2.51 -23.51
C THR A 73 15.00 -2.02 -22.13
N GLY A 74 15.95 -1.88 -21.20
CA GLY A 74 15.72 -1.31 -19.88
C GLY A 74 15.25 0.13 -19.93
N LEU A 75 15.87 0.97 -20.79
CA LEU A 75 15.44 2.36 -20.94
C LEU A 75 14.02 2.48 -21.51
N LYS A 76 13.67 1.64 -22.51
CA LYS A 76 12.30 1.58 -23.04
C LYS A 76 11.29 1.16 -21.98
N THR A 77 11.61 0.13 -21.19
CA THR A 77 10.74 -0.35 -20.11
C THR A 77 10.57 0.70 -19.01
N VAL A 78 11.66 1.31 -18.55
CA VAL A 78 11.61 2.39 -17.54
C VAL A 78 10.78 3.56 -18.06
N SER A 79 11.03 4.03 -19.29
CA SER A 79 10.25 5.10 -19.91
C SER A 79 8.76 4.74 -20.00
N TYR A 80 8.43 3.50 -20.41
CA TYR A 80 7.05 3.02 -20.46
C TYR A 80 6.37 3.04 -19.07
N TYR A 81 7.05 2.55 -18.03
CA TYR A 81 6.53 2.60 -16.66
C TYR A 81 6.37 4.03 -16.16
N PHE A 82 7.33 4.92 -16.39
CA PHE A 82 7.23 6.33 -15.98
C PHE A 82 6.07 7.07 -16.67
N VAL A 83 5.87 6.82 -17.97
CA VAL A 83 4.75 7.43 -18.70
C VAL A 83 3.42 6.90 -18.20
N THR A 84 3.28 5.59 -18.03
CA THR A 84 2.03 4.98 -17.56
C THR A 84 1.71 5.31 -16.10
N THR A 85 2.71 5.34 -15.20
CA THR A 85 2.50 5.78 -13.81
C THR A 85 2.21 7.28 -13.75
N GLY A 86 2.87 8.10 -14.57
CA GLY A 86 2.59 9.53 -14.69
C GLY A 86 1.14 9.78 -15.09
N ILE A 87 0.65 9.10 -16.14
CA ILE A 87 -0.75 9.17 -16.57
C ILE A 87 -1.70 8.71 -15.45
N ALA A 88 -1.37 7.61 -14.76
CA ALA A 88 -2.19 7.11 -13.65
C ALA A 88 -2.28 8.11 -12.48
N VAL A 89 -1.16 8.74 -12.11
CA VAL A 89 -1.12 9.78 -11.07
C VAL A 89 -1.91 11.01 -11.48
N LEU A 90 -1.79 11.47 -12.73
CA LEU A 90 -2.57 12.60 -13.26
C LEU A 90 -4.07 12.31 -13.21
N LEU A 91 -4.50 11.13 -13.68
CA LEU A 91 -5.91 10.72 -13.59
C LEU A 91 -6.39 10.65 -12.14
N GLY A 92 -5.57 10.09 -11.23
CA GLY A 92 -5.86 10.05 -9.80
C GLY A 92 -6.03 11.45 -9.19
N MET A 93 -5.13 12.38 -9.53
CA MET A 93 -5.22 13.77 -9.06
C MET A 93 -6.47 14.47 -9.59
N VAL A 94 -6.84 14.27 -10.86
CA VAL A 94 -8.08 14.83 -11.43
C VAL A 94 -9.30 14.27 -10.73
N LEU A 95 -9.38 12.94 -10.55
CA LEU A 95 -10.47 12.26 -9.86
C LEU A 95 -10.62 12.75 -8.41
N VAL A 96 -9.53 12.84 -7.66
CA VAL A 96 -9.54 13.37 -6.29
C VAL A 96 -9.99 14.83 -6.27
N THR A 97 -9.58 15.64 -7.25
CA THR A 97 -9.97 17.06 -7.31
C THR A 97 -11.45 17.26 -7.68
N VAL A 98 -12.04 16.37 -8.47
CA VAL A 98 -13.46 16.43 -8.87
C VAL A 98 -14.36 15.82 -7.81
N ILE A 99 -14.05 14.63 -7.33
CA ILE A 99 -14.84 13.90 -6.32
C ILE A 99 -14.66 14.56 -4.94
N LYS A 100 -13.50 15.18 -4.69
CA LYS A 100 -13.10 15.79 -3.41
C LYS A 100 -13.44 14.90 -2.21
N PRO A 101 -12.94 13.64 -2.19
CA PRO A 101 -13.18 12.75 -1.07
C PRO A 101 -12.61 13.38 0.21
N GLY A 102 -13.45 13.58 1.22
CA GLY A 102 -13.07 14.19 2.49
C GLY A 102 -13.77 15.51 2.83
N ILE A 103 -14.50 16.14 1.89
CA ILE A 103 -15.36 17.28 2.24
C ILE A 103 -16.48 16.78 3.17
N GLY A 104 -16.49 17.27 4.41
CA GLY A 104 -17.45 16.86 5.45
C GLY A 104 -16.92 15.80 6.43
N VAL A 105 -15.68 15.34 6.29
CA VAL A 105 -15.01 14.55 7.33
C VAL A 105 -14.37 15.53 8.32
N GLU A 106 -15.15 15.99 9.29
CA GLU A 106 -14.60 16.70 10.44
C GLU A 106 -13.82 15.70 11.29
N ILE A 107 -12.49 15.78 11.20
CA ILE A 107 -11.60 15.10 12.13
C ILE A 107 -11.67 15.90 13.44
N SER A 108 -12.77 15.73 14.18
CA SER A 108 -12.87 16.24 15.54
C SER A 108 -11.76 15.55 16.34
N SER A 109 -10.84 16.36 16.85
CA SER A 109 -9.92 15.95 17.90
C SER A 109 -10.67 15.57 19.17
#